data_AF-M0NFX0-F1
#
_entry.id   AF-M0NFX0-F1
#
_cell.length_a   1.000
_cell.length_b   1.000
_cell.length_c   1.000
_cell.angle_alpha   90.00
_cell.angle_beta   90.00
_cell.angle_gamma   90.00
#
_symmetry.space_group_name_H-M   'P 1'
#
loop_
_entity.id
_entity.type
_entity.pdbx_description
1 polymer ?
#
loop_
_entity_poly.entity_id
_entity_poly.type
_entity_poly.pdbx_seq_one_letter_code
_entity_poly.pdbx_strand_id
1 'polypeptide(L)'
;MATLQAATSSTWNRVDPTAKDWIEAIAEEYDFWGAFDELTIDVKENSDGDTIISIFGYASFDPSKPIHDEDGAVVDHEYGHAEEFLERIAPHLEEQLVIETVGYEKCRFPLLAGQWCVWPDGTTQYDSFDHSPDKPEPSAQDGQSDDAVESGGVAQ
;
A
#
# COMPACT_ATOMS: atom_id res chain seq x y z
N MET A 1 12.60 10.94 -23.25
CA MET A 1 11.87 10.97 -21.97
C MET A 1 12.21 9.67 -21.27
N ALA A 2 12.50 9.65 -19.97
CA ALA A 2 12.51 8.38 -19.26
C ALA A 2 11.18 8.23 -18.56
N THR A 3 10.74 7.00 -18.49
CA THR A 3 9.46 6.64 -17.92
C THR A 3 9.76 5.88 -16.65
N LEU A 4 8.96 6.10 -15.62
CA LEU A 4 9.01 5.32 -14.38
C LEU A 4 8.75 3.85 -14.71
N GLN A 5 9.62 2.97 -14.24
CA GLN A 5 9.42 1.53 -14.28
C GLN A 5 9.15 1.06 -12.86
N ALA A 6 8.13 0.24 -12.67
CA ALA A 6 7.77 -0.33 -11.37
C ALA A 6 7.66 -1.85 -11.50
N ALA A 7 7.90 -2.54 -10.39
CA ALA A 7 7.62 -3.95 -10.21
C ALA A 7 6.86 -4.11 -8.90
N THR A 8 5.77 -4.87 -8.95
CA THR A 8 4.95 -5.20 -7.81
C THR A 8 4.99 -6.71 -7.60
N SER A 9 5.06 -7.13 -6.34
CA SER A 9 4.84 -8.53 -5.94
C SER A 9 4.19 -8.58 -4.58
N SER A 10 3.32 -9.56 -4.36
CA SER A 10 2.81 -9.90 -3.05
C SER A 10 3.51 -11.13 -2.47
N THR A 11 3.32 -11.33 -1.17
CA THR A 11 3.49 -12.63 -0.52
C THR A 11 2.46 -13.64 -1.06
N TRP A 12 2.76 -14.94 -0.96
CA TRP A 12 1.84 -16.03 -1.34
C TRP A 12 1.05 -16.45 -0.11
N ASN A 13 -0.16 -15.90 0.01
CA ASN A 13 -0.95 -16.05 1.23
C ASN A 13 -2.18 -16.90 0.99
N ARG A 14 -2.54 -17.67 2.02
CA ARG A 14 -3.73 -18.50 2.01
C ARG A 14 -5.00 -17.65 2.00
N VAL A 15 -5.94 -18.10 1.19
CA VAL A 15 -7.30 -17.56 1.10
C VAL A 15 -8.30 -18.70 1.30
N ASP A 16 -9.55 -18.36 1.59
CA ASP A 16 -10.64 -19.34 1.62
C ASP A 16 -10.65 -20.12 0.28
N PRO A 17 -10.63 -21.47 0.29
CA PRO A 17 -10.61 -22.29 -0.93
C PRO A 17 -11.77 -22.04 -1.89
N THR A 18 -12.86 -21.45 -1.40
CA THR A 18 -14.07 -21.11 -2.17
C THR A 18 -14.08 -19.65 -2.64
N ALA A 19 -13.09 -18.83 -2.24
CA ALA A 19 -13.05 -17.42 -2.55
C ALA A 19 -12.50 -17.06 -3.93
N LYS A 20 -12.00 -18.04 -4.71
CA LYS A 20 -11.43 -17.79 -6.04
C LYS A 20 -12.34 -16.93 -6.92
N ASP A 21 -13.57 -17.39 -7.16
CA ASP A 21 -14.52 -16.70 -8.04
C ASP A 21 -14.89 -15.30 -7.51
N TRP A 22 -14.88 -15.12 -6.18
CA TRP A 22 -15.16 -13.82 -5.55
C TRP A 22 -14.00 -12.84 -5.72
N ILE A 23 -12.77 -13.29 -5.51
CA ILE A 23 -11.57 -12.47 -5.68
C ILE A 23 -11.40 -12.08 -7.16
N GLU A 24 -11.64 -13.02 -8.08
CA GLU A 24 -11.62 -12.75 -9.53
C GLU A 24 -12.70 -11.73 -9.90
N ALA A 25 -13.93 -11.87 -9.40
CA ALA A 25 -15.00 -10.90 -9.64
C ALA A 25 -14.67 -9.51 -9.06
N ILE A 26 -14.05 -9.43 -7.87
CA ILE A 26 -13.56 -8.16 -7.32
C ILE A 26 -12.51 -7.57 -8.24
N ALA A 27 -11.53 -8.36 -8.68
CA ALA A 27 -10.45 -7.90 -9.56
C ALA A 27 -10.96 -7.37 -10.91
N GLU A 28 -12.01 -7.98 -11.48
CA GLU A 28 -12.64 -7.52 -12.73
C GLU A 28 -13.27 -6.13 -12.65
N GLU A 29 -13.55 -5.62 -11.45
CA GLU A 29 -14.08 -4.27 -11.24
C GLU A 29 -12.99 -3.18 -11.24
N TYR A 30 -11.71 -3.56 -11.25
CA TYR A 30 -10.58 -2.64 -11.20
C TYR A 30 -9.63 -2.85 -12.37
N ASP A 31 -9.01 -1.75 -12.74
CA ASP A 31 -7.99 -1.64 -13.76
C ASP A 31 -6.62 -1.44 -13.10
N PHE A 32 -5.65 -2.28 -13.46
CA PHE A 32 -4.30 -2.29 -12.89
C PHE A 32 -3.28 -1.79 -13.91
N TRP A 33 -3.37 -0.51 -14.25
CA TRP A 33 -2.54 0.08 -15.30
C TRP A 33 -1.25 0.68 -14.76
N GLY A 34 -0.15 0.40 -15.47
CA GLY A 34 1.11 1.11 -15.34
C GLY A 34 1.57 1.70 -16.66
N ALA A 35 2.63 2.51 -16.62
CA ALA A 35 3.20 3.13 -17.82
C ALA A 35 3.74 2.12 -18.87
N PHE A 36 3.81 0.82 -18.53
CA PHE A 36 4.40 -0.19 -19.39
C PHE A 36 3.72 -1.55 -19.41
N ASP A 37 2.93 -1.94 -18.41
CA ASP A 37 2.40 -3.29 -18.26
C ASP A 37 1.23 -3.31 -17.26
N GLU A 38 0.59 -4.48 -17.13
CA GLU A 38 -0.52 -4.75 -16.21
C GLU A 38 -0.02 -5.48 -14.94
N LEU A 39 -0.76 -5.36 -13.83
CA LEU A 39 -0.63 -6.32 -12.73
C LEU A 39 -1.55 -7.52 -12.95
N THR A 40 -1.06 -8.69 -12.60
CA THR A 40 -1.85 -9.92 -12.55
C THR A 40 -2.24 -10.21 -11.11
N ILE A 41 -3.51 -10.53 -10.90
CA ILE A 41 -4.01 -11.15 -9.67
C ILE A 41 -4.33 -12.60 -10.02
N ASP A 42 -3.69 -13.53 -9.33
CA ASP A 42 -3.82 -14.97 -9.58
C ASP A 42 -4.18 -15.68 -8.28
N VAL A 43 -5.28 -16.45 -8.32
CA VAL A 43 -5.73 -17.32 -7.23
C VAL A 43 -5.68 -18.76 -7.70
N LYS A 44 -4.82 -19.56 -7.06
CA LYS A 44 -4.56 -20.95 -7.45
C LYS A 44 -4.25 -21.85 -6.27
N GLU A 45 -4.35 -23.14 -6.49
CA GLU A 45 -3.85 -24.15 -5.54
C GLU A 45 -2.32 -24.25 -5.64
N ASN A 46 -1.63 -24.26 -4.50
CA ASN A 46 -0.19 -24.47 -4.42
C ASN A 46 0.17 -25.97 -4.38
N SER A 47 1.45 -26.31 -4.25
CA SER A 47 1.90 -27.72 -4.19
C SER A 47 1.43 -28.49 -2.95
N ASP A 48 1.04 -27.78 -1.90
CA ASP A 48 0.63 -28.34 -0.61
C ASP A 48 -0.89 -28.53 -0.51
N GLY A 49 -1.64 -28.11 -1.55
CA GLY A 49 -3.10 -28.19 -1.61
C GLY A 49 -3.83 -26.98 -1.05
N ASP A 50 -3.11 -25.92 -0.65
CA ASP A 50 -3.70 -24.69 -0.16
C ASP A 50 -4.06 -23.76 -1.34
N THR A 51 -5.19 -23.06 -1.24
CA THR A 51 -5.53 -21.99 -2.18
C THR A 51 -4.82 -20.72 -1.77
N ILE A 52 -4.03 -20.14 -2.69
CA ILE A 52 -3.23 -18.94 -2.46
C ILE A 52 -3.58 -17.82 -3.42
N ILE A 53 -3.46 -16.58 -2.96
CA ILE A 53 -3.50 -15.37 -3.78
C ILE A 53 -2.07 -14.88 -4.07
N SER A 54 -1.85 -14.38 -5.28
CA SER A 54 -0.62 -13.67 -5.66
C SER A 54 -0.95 -12.48 -6.54
N ILE A 55 -0.33 -11.33 -6.26
CA ILE A 55 -0.42 -10.11 -7.05
C ILE A 55 0.98 -9.78 -7.54
N PHE A 56 1.19 -9.71 -8.86
CA PHE A 56 2.52 -9.47 -9.41
C PHE A 56 2.47 -8.84 -10.79
N GLY A 57 3.51 -8.09 -11.16
CA GLY A 57 3.62 -7.51 -12.49
C GLY A 57 4.60 -6.35 -12.55
N TYR A 58 4.58 -5.64 -13.68
CA TYR A 58 5.49 -4.53 -13.98
C TYR A 58 4.78 -3.16 -13.97
N ALA A 59 3.88 -2.99 -13.00
CA ALA A 59 3.20 -1.73 -12.71
C ALA A 59 3.26 -1.42 -11.22
N SER A 60 2.94 -0.20 -10.83
CA SER A 60 2.70 0.15 -9.43
C SER A 60 1.37 -0.43 -8.96
N PHE A 61 1.28 -0.85 -7.70
CA PHE A 61 0.00 -1.20 -7.11
C PHE A 61 -0.86 0.05 -6.86
N ASP A 62 -1.67 0.41 -7.85
CA ASP A 62 -2.64 1.50 -7.79
C ASP A 62 -3.91 1.09 -8.55
N PRO A 63 -4.77 0.25 -7.95
CA PRO A 63 -6.03 -0.16 -8.53
C PRO A 63 -6.88 1.08 -8.84
N SER A 64 -7.41 1.12 -10.05
CA SER A 64 -8.23 2.23 -10.56
C SER A 64 -9.58 1.71 -11.04
N LYS A 65 -10.59 2.57 -11.12
CA LYS A 65 -11.91 2.21 -11.67
C LYS A 65 -12.11 2.85 -13.03
N PRO A 66 -12.54 2.10 -14.06
CA PRO A 66 -12.80 2.67 -15.37
C PRO A 66 -13.99 3.64 -15.33
N ILE A 67 -13.82 4.79 -15.97
CA ILE A 67 -14.89 5.75 -16.23
C ILE A 67 -15.35 5.54 -17.67
N HIS A 68 -16.63 5.22 -17.85
CA HIS A 68 -17.23 4.94 -19.15
C HIS A 68 -17.99 6.13 -19.72
N ASP A 69 -17.98 6.30 -21.03
CA ASP A 69 -18.88 7.20 -21.74
C ASP A 69 -20.28 6.58 -21.96
N GLU A 70 -21.16 7.30 -22.66
CA GLU A 70 -22.53 6.87 -22.95
C GLU A 70 -22.60 5.61 -23.84
N ASP A 71 -21.54 5.33 -24.61
CA ASP A 71 -21.42 4.15 -25.48
C ASP A 71 -20.75 2.96 -24.77
N GLY A 72 -20.33 3.14 -23.51
CA GLY A 72 -19.69 2.12 -22.67
C GLY A 72 -18.18 2.00 -22.87
N ALA A 73 -17.54 2.89 -23.62
CA ALA A 73 -16.10 2.89 -23.80
C ALA A 73 -15.40 3.53 -22.60
N VAL A 74 -14.27 2.96 -22.15
CA VAL A 74 -13.44 3.54 -21.10
C VAL A 74 -12.76 4.81 -21.62
N VAL A 75 -13.04 5.94 -20.99
CA VAL A 75 -12.51 7.27 -21.38
C VAL A 75 -11.50 7.83 -20.39
N ASP A 76 -11.55 7.39 -19.13
CA ASP A 76 -10.63 7.78 -18.06
C ASP A 76 -10.66 6.75 -16.94
N HIS A 77 -9.85 6.94 -15.89
CA HIS A 77 -9.86 6.10 -14.69
C HIS A 77 -9.90 6.95 -13.42
N GLU A 78 -10.66 6.52 -12.43
CA GLU A 78 -10.61 7.04 -11.07
C GLU A 78 -9.49 6.30 -10.32
N TYR A 79 -8.51 7.04 -9.78
CA TYR A 79 -7.33 6.49 -9.10
C TYR A 79 -7.50 6.52 -7.57
N GLY A 80 -6.64 5.80 -6.85
CA GLY A 80 -6.63 5.82 -5.39
C GLY A 80 -7.62 4.84 -4.74
N HIS A 81 -7.97 3.76 -5.44
CA HIS A 81 -8.86 2.71 -4.90
C HIS A 81 -8.10 1.54 -4.26
N ALA A 82 -6.79 1.69 -3.99
CA ALA A 82 -6.00 0.63 -3.36
C ALA A 82 -6.61 0.15 -2.03
N GLU A 83 -6.98 1.08 -1.14
CA GLU A 83 -7.58 0.74 0.16
C GLU A 83 -8.93 0.04 -0.01
N GLU A 84 -9.81 0.58 -0.85
CA GLU A 84 -11.12 -0.02 -1.13
C GLU A 84 -11.00 -1.44 -1.72
N PHE A 85 -10.09 -1.63 -2.66
CA PHE A 85 -9.81 -2.94 -3.25
C PHE A 85 -9.33 -3.95 -2.19
N LEU A 86 -8.41 -3.52 -1.32
CA LEU A 86 -7.86 -4.37 -0.26
C LEU A 86 -8.91 -4.72 0.81
N GLU A 87 -9.75 -3.76 1.22
CA GLU A 87 -10.86 -3.99 2.14
C GLU A 87 -11.85 -5.03 1.60
N ARG A 88 -12.06 -5.09 0.28
CA ARG A 88 -12.94 -6.07 -0.35
C ARG A 88 -12.33 -7.46 -0.45
N ILE A 89 -11.02 -7.56 -0.63
CA ILE A 89 -10.31 -8.84 -0.61
C ILE A 89 -10.14 -9.38 0.80
N ALA A 90 -10.00 -8.51 1.81
CA ALA A 90 -9.72 -8.89 3.19
C ALA A 90 -10.59 -10.03 3.75
N PRO A 91 -11.93 -10.04 3.60
CA PRO A 91 -12.77 -11.13 4.10
C PRO A 91 -12.46 -12.51 3.53
N HIS A 92 -11.73 -12.58 2.42
CA HIS A 92 -11.33 -13.82 1.76
C HIS A 92 -9.95 -14.31 2.17
N LEU A 93 -9.18 -13.51 2.91
CA LEU A 93 -7.84 -13.87 3.37
C LEU A 93 -7.90 -14.74 4.63
N GLU A 94 -7.03 -15.75 4.73
CA GLU A 94 -6.82 -16.48 6.00
C GLU A 94 -5.71 -15.85 6.86
N GLU A 95 -4.87 -15.02 6.25
CA GLU A 95 -3.66 -14.45 6.85
C GLU A 95 -3.30 -13.12 6.17
N GLN A 96 -2.36 -12.37 6.78
CA GLN A 96 -1.97 -11.04 6.31
C GLN A 96 -1.34 -11.08 4.92
N LEU A 97 -1.92 -10.39 3.94
CA LEU A 97 -1.33 -10.19 2.62
C LEU A 97 -0.46 -8.93 2.61
N VAL A 98 0.78 -9.06 2.12
CA VAL A 98 1.72 -7.96 1.93
C VAL A 98 1.98 -7.79 0.44
N ILE A 99 1.89 -6.56 -0.06
CA ILE A 99 2.12 -6.19 -1.46
C ILE A 99 3.18 -5.11 -1.50
N GLU A 100 4.31 -5.41 -2.12
CA GLU A 100 5.45 -4.51 -2.24
C GLU A 100 5.55 -4.00 -3.67
N THR A 101 5.76 -2.69 -3.81
CA THR A 101 6.06 -2.03 -5.08
C THR A 101 7.42 -1.37 -4.98
N VAL A 102 8.28 -1.58 -5.98
CA VAL A 102 9.52 -0.84 -6.14
C VAL A 102 9.61 -0.31 -7.56
N GLY A 103 9.98 0.96 -7.71
CA GLY A 103 10.14 1.60 -9.01
C GLY A 103 11.34 2.53 -9.10
N TYR A 104 11.78 2.75 -10.33
CA TYR A 104 12.94 3.54 -10.67
C TYR A 104 12.73 4.33 -11.95
N GLU A 105 13.42 5.46 -12.06
CA GLU A 105 13.50 6.23 -13.29
C GLU A 105 14.98 6.40 -13.64
N LYS A 106 15.41 5.86 -14.80
CA LYS A 106 16.83 5.82 -15.21
C LYS A 106 17.70 5.14 -14.13
N CYS A 107 18.77 5.80 -13.66
CA CYS A 107 19.68 5.32 -12.62
C CYS A 107 19.33 5.87 -11.22
N ARG A 108 18.09 6.32 -10.98
CA ARG A 108 17.62 6.80 -9.67
C ARG A 108 16.78 5.71 -9.02
N PHE A 109 17.35 5.02 -8.04
CA PHE A 109 16.74 3.87 -7.38
C PHE A 109 16.89 3.96 -5.83
N PRO A 110 15.85 3.57 -5.07
CA PRO A 110 14.45 3.53 -5.51
C PRO A 110 13.93 4.97 -5.69
N LEU A 111 13.04 5.20 -6.66
CA LEU A 111 12.28 6.45 -6.75
C LEU A 111 10.86 6.27 -6.21
N LEU A 112 10.36 5.04 -6.31
CA LEU A 112 9.14 4.56 -5.69
C LEU A 112 9.53 3.33 -4.87
N ALA A 113 9.16 3.29 -3.60
CA ALA A 113 9.14 2.06 -2.85
C ALA A 113 8.04 2.17 -1.80
N GLY A 114 7.14 1.21 -1.78
CA GLY A 114 6.00 1.19 -0.87
C GLY A 114 5.51 -0.22 -0.63
N GLN A 115 4.82 -0.39 0.50
CA GLN A 115 4.29 -1.63 0.98
C GLN A 115 2.86 -1.41 1.44
N TRP A 116 1.93 -2.14 0.84
CA TRP A 116 0.59 -2.32 1.37
C TRP A 116 0.53 -3.58 2.22
N CYS A 117 -0.14 -3.49 3.35
CA CYS A 117 -0.48 -4.61 4.21
C CYS A 117 -2.00 -4.64 4.38
N VAL A 118 -2.60 -5.82 4.30
CA VAL A 118 -4.02 -6.03 4.60
C VAL A 118 -4.22 -7.28 5.44
N TRP A 119 -5.10 -7.20 6.43
CA TRP A 119 -5.45 -8.29 7.33
C TRP A 119 -6.87 -8.80 7.05
N PRO A 120 -7.20 -10.06 7.44
CA PRO A 120 -8.54 -10.62 7.23
C PRO A 120 -9.70 -9.83 7.85
N ASP A 121 -9.43 -8.98 8.83
CA ASP A 121 -10.43 -8.13 9.48
C ASP A 121 -10.75 -6.83 8.73
N GLY A 122 -10.10 -6.60 7.58
CA GLY A 122 -10.25 -5.39 6.78
C GLY A 122 -9.28 -4.27 7.13
N THR A 123 -8.44 -4.43 8.16
CA THR A 123 -7.40 -3.44 8.47
C THR A 123 -6.43 -3.34 7.30
N THR A 124 -6.09 -2.12 6.90
CA THR A 124 -5.08 -1.83 5.88
C THR A 124 -3.98 -0.92 6.44
N GLN A 125 -2.78 -1.01 5.88
CA GLN A 125 -1.68 -0.10 6.17
C GLN A 125 -0.88 0.12 4.89
N TYR A 126 -0.44 1.37 4.67
CA TYR A 126 0.51 1.71 3.63
C TYR A 126 1.77 2.33 4.24
N ASP A 127 2.91 1.71 3.98
CA ASP A 127 4.23 2.22 4.35
C ASP A 127 5.00 2.60 3.08
N SER A 128 5.50 3.83 3.00
CA SER A 128 6.32 4.31 1.88
C SER A 128 7.74 4.59 2.34
N PHE A 129 8.72 4.33 1.48
CA PHE A 129 10.07 4.86 1.66
C PHE A 129 10.08 6.31 1.19
N ASP A 130 9.60 7.20 2.06
CA ASP A 130 9.67 8.64 1.82
C ASP A 130 11.13 9.10 1.81
N HIS A 131 11.59 9.59 0.65
CA HIS A 131 12.91 10.18 0.48
C HIS A 131 12.98 11.65 0.95
N SER A 132 11.88 12.22 1.41
CA SER A 132 11.76 13.58 1.95
C SER A 132 11.08 13.60 3.32
N PRO A 133 11.58 12.85 4.32
CA PRO A 133 10.93 12.79 5.62
C PRO A 133 10.85 14.18 6.25
N ASP A 134 9.72 14.48 6.87
CA ASP A 134 9.60 15.67 7.71
C ASP A 134 10.68 15.63 8.80
N LYS A 135 11.38 16.76 8.97
CA LYS A 135 12.33 16.89 10.07
C LYS A 135 11.52 16.81 11.37
N PRO A 136 11.81 15.87 12.29
CA PRO A 136 11.10 15.82 13.56
C PRO A 136 11.27 17.15 14.29
N GLU A 137 10.15 17.74 14.73
CA GLU A 137 10.15 18.90 15.60
C GLU A 137 10.98 18.58 16.85
N PRO A 138 11.88 19.48 17.28
CA PRO A 138 12.67 19.23 18.48
C PRO A 138 11.72 18.97 19.65
N SER A 139 11.80 17.77 20.23
CA SER A 139 11.07 17.42 21.43
C SER A 139 11.39 18.49 22.47
N ALA A 140 10.38 19.20 22.97
CA ALA A 140 10.54 20.10 24.09
C ALA A 140 11.00 19.24 25.29
N GLN A 141 12.31 19.14 25.47
CA GLN A 141 12.89 18.49 26.62
C GLN A 141 12.40 19.21 27.86
N ASP A 142 11.87 18.40 28.77
CA ASP A 142 11.45 18.73 30.12
C ASP A 142 12.45 19.68 30.79
N GLY A 143 12.09 20.96 30.83
CA GLY A 143 12.65 21.93 31.75
C GLY A 143 11.99 21.76 33.10
N GLN A 144 12.41 20.71 33.81
CA GLN A 144 12.01 20.44 35.18
C GLN A 144 12.31 21.66 36.07
N SER A 145 11.28 22.00 36.85
CA SER A 145 11.25 22.93 37.98
C SER A 145 12.48 22.88 38.88
N ASP A 146 13.01 24.04 39.24
CA ASP A 146 13.59 24.25 40.56
C ASP A 146 12.93 25.50 41.17
N ASP A 147 12.03 25.23 42.11
CA ASP A 147 11.33 26.22 42.91
C ASP A 147 12.04 26.31 44.27
N ALA A 148 12.44 27.54 44.62
CA ALA A 148 12.49 28.11 45.98
C ALA A 148 13.65 27.64 46.92
N VAL A 149 14.25 28.40 47.86
CA VAL A 149 13.79 29.43 48.82
C VAL A 149 15.03 30.12 49.49
N GLU A 150 14.95 31.45 49.73
CA GLU A 150 15.50 32.34 50.81
C GLU A 150 16.98 32.24 51.31
N SER A 151 17.64 33.21 51.96
CA SER A 151 17.34 34.48 52.65
C SER A 151 18.66 35.23 52.91
N GLY A 152 18.61 36.55 53.14
CA GLY A 152 19.69 37.25 53.87
C GLY A 152 19.76 38.75 53.57
N GLY A 153 19.11 39.57 54.40
CA GLY A 153 19.03 41.02 54.21
C GLY A 153 20.10 41.87 54.90
N VAL A 154 19.86 43.19 54.75
CA VAL A 154 20.24 44.35 55.59
C VAL A 154 21.57 45.08 55.32
N ALA A 155 21.39 46.24 54.66
CA ALA A 155 21.96 47.58 54.87
C ALA A 155 23.42 47.81 55.34
N GLN A 156 24.09 48.72 54.63
CA GLN A 156 24.52 50.02 55.17
C GLN A 156 24.56 51.09 54.09
#